data_AF-A0A5M8QKG0-F1
#
_entry.id   AF-A0A5M8QKG0-F1
#
_cell.length_a   1.000
_cell.length_b   1.000
_cell.length_c   1.000
_cell.angle_alpha   90.00
_cell.angle_beta   90.00
_cell.angle_gamma   90.00
#
_symmetry.space_group_name_H-M   'P 1'
#
loop_
_entity.id
_entity.type
_entity.pdbx_description
1 polymer ?
#
loop_
_entity_poly.entity_id
_entity_poly.type
_entity_poly.pdbx_seq_one_letter_code
_entity_poly.pdbx_strand_id
1 'polypeptide(L)'
;MRGAHAAHEDPAVAAAETPAEERAASQSLGDIVGDLMRDTSTLVRQEIALAKAEAKQQATRAGKGAGMLGGAGYAAGLVILFLSLALMFALGDWLEHLGWGALIVGVLWAIVAAVLYTQGRKELAKVEPMPETVDSVKHIPDITHTKEENR
;
A
#
# COMPACT_ATOMS: atom_id res chain seq x y z
N MET A 1 -39.32 -23.79 80.05
CA MET A 1 -38.52 -22.65 79.55
C MET A 1 -37.79 -23.16 78.32
N ARG A 2 -38.31 -22.93 77.11
CA ARG A 2 -38.05 -21.78 76.22
C ARG A 2 -36.55 -21.60 75.97
N GLY A 3 -36.13 -21.87 74.74
CA GLY A 3 -34.76 -21.68 74.26
C GLY A 3 -34.58 -22.25 72.86
N ALA A 4 -35.33 -21.73 71.89
CA ALA A 4 -35.02 -21.90 70.47
C ALA A 4 -33.77 -21.09 70.13
N HIS A 5 -32.86 -21.64 69.32
CA HIS A 5 -31.99 -20.83 68.47
C HIS A 5 -31.58 -21.62 67.22
N ALA A 6 -32.33 -21.30 66.16
CA ALA A 6 -31.98 -21.32 64.74
C ALA A 6 -30.91 -22.31 64.26
N ALA A 7 -31.38 -23.38 63.60
CA ALA A 7 -30.72 -23.82 62.39
C ALA A 7 -30.69 -22.62 61.43
N HIS A 8 -29.50 -22.22 61.01
CA HIS A 8 -29.33 -21.38 59.84
C HIS A 8 -29.72 -22.26 58.65
N GLU A 9 -31.00 -22.25 58.30
CA GLU A 9 -31.45 -22.66 56.98
C GLU A 9 -30.76 -21.69 56.03
N ASP A 10 -29.75 -22.20 55.34
CA ASP A 10 -29.16 -21.55 54.18
C ASP A 10 -30.35 -21.29 53.25
N PRO A 11 -30.75 -20.01 53.04
CA PRO A 11 -31.86 -19.72 52.17
C PRO A 11 -31.41 -20.25 50.82
N ALA A 12 -32.15 -21.25 50.33
CA ALA A 12 -32.01 -21.82 49.03
C ALA A 12 -31.50 -20.74 48.08
N VAL A 13 -30.35 -21.03 47.46
CA VAL A 13 -29.83 -20.30 46.31
C VAL A 13 -30.99 -20.24 45.32
N ALA A 14 -31.81 -19.20 45.46
CA ALA A 14 -32.85 -18.88 44.51
C ALA A 14 -32.04 -18.61 43.27
N ALA A 15 -32.10 -19.56 42.34
CA ALA A 15 -31.58 -19.42 41.01
C ALA A 15 -32.18 -18.13 40.46
N ALA A 16 -31.46 -17.02 40.58
CA ALA A 16 -31.71 -15.85 39.78
C ALA A 16 -31.35 -16.33 38.38
N GLU A 17 -32.37 -16.76 37.63
CA GLU A 17 -32.26 -17.07 36.22
C GLU A 17 -31.41 -15.95 35.60
N THR A 18 -30.34 -16.34 34.93
CA THR A 18 -29.43 -15.32 34.41
C THR A 18 -30.23 -14.45 33.41
N PRO A 19 -29.96 -13.14 33.29
CA PRO A 19 -30.68 -12.29 32.32
C PRO A 19 -30.60 -12.81 30.88
N ALA A 20 -29.68 -13.74 30.60
CA ALA A 20 -29.58 -14.48 29.35
C ALA A 20 -30.62 -15.62 29.24
N GLU A 21 -30.89 -16.36 30.32
CA GLU A 21 -31.95 -17.38 30.39
C GLU A 21 -33.35 -16.77 30.29
N GLU A 22 -33.60 -15.64 30.96
CA GLU A 22 -34.89 -14.96 30.91
C GLU A 22 -35.18 -14.39 29.51
N ARG A 23 -34.14 -13.93 28.80
CA ARG A 23 -34.23 -13.54 27.38
C ARG A 23 -34.42 -14.73 26.46
N ALA A 24 -33.72 -15.82 26.69
CA ALA A 24 -33.86 -17.04 25.89
C ALA A 24 -35.24 -17.70 26.05
N ALA A 25 -35.86 -17.57 27.23
CA ALA A 25 -37.21 -18.05 27.50
C ALA A 25 -38.30 -17.15 26.89
N SER A 26 -38.00 -15.88 26.59
CA SER A 26 -38.95 -14.88 26.06
C SER A 26 -38.76 -14.51 24.59
N GLN A 27 -37.59 -14.79 24.00
CA GLN A 27 -37.31 -14.56 22.57
C GLN A 27 -37.77 -15.72 21.71
N SER A 28 -38.31 -15.40 20.54
CA SER A 28 -38.60 -16.40 19.51
C SER A 28 -37.29 -16.88 18.85
N LEU A 29 -37.33 -18.07 18.24
CA LEU A 29 -36.21 -18.58 17.43
C LEU A 29 -35.79 -17.60 16.31
N GLY A 30 -36.73 -16.80 15.80
CA GLY A 30 -36.47 -15.76 14.81
C GLY A 30 -35.65 -14.60 15.36
N ASP A 31 -35.84 -14.24 16.63
CA ASP A 31 -35.10 -13.16 17.30
C ASP A 31 -33.63 -13.57 17.53
N ILE A 32 -33.38 -14.80 17.97
CA ILE A 32 -32.02 -15.33 18.19
C ILE A 32 -31.22 -15.40 16.87
N VAL A 33 -31.87 -15.85 15.79
CA VAL A 33 -31.25 -15.86 14.45
C VAL A 33 -31.00 -14.43 13.95
N GLY A 34 -31.94 -13.51 14.20
CA GLY A 34 -31.78 -12.09 13.87
C GLY A 34 -30.59 -11.45 14.59
N ASP A 35 -30.43 -11.72 15.88
CA ASP A 35 -29.34 -11.21 16.71
C ASP A 35 -27.98 -11.79 16.25
N LEU A 36 -27.90 -13.10 15.98
CA LEU A 36 -26.66 -13.72 15.47
C LEU A 36 -26.26 -13.19 14.09
N MET A 37 -27.22 -12.96 13.19
CA MET A 37 -26.96 -12.36 11.88
C MET A 37 -26.45 -10.92 12.00
N ARG A 38 -26.99 -10.17 12.97
CA ARG A 38 -26.59 -8.79 13.25
C ARG A 38 -25.21 -8.72 13.89
N ASP A 39 -24.87 -9.64 14.77
CA ASP A 39 -23.53 -9.77 15.35
C ASP A 39 -22.51 -10.17 14.30
N THR A 40 -22.84 -11.14 13.44
CA THR A 40 -21.99 -11.54 12.31
C THR A 40 -21.77 -10.38 11.33
N SER A 41 -22.84 -9.62 11.01
CA SER A 41 -22.74 -8.42 10.17
C SER A 41 -21.81 -7.36 10.80
N THR A 42 -21.85 -7.25 12.13
CA THR A 42 -21.01 -6.32 12.89
C THR A 42 -19.54 -6.74 12.84
N LEU A 43 -19.23 -8.03 13.03
CA LEU A 43 -17.87 -8.57 12.91
C LEU A 43 -17.29 -8.37 11.51
N VAL A 44 -18.06 -8.67 10.46
CA VAL A 44 -17.61 -8.46 9.07
C VAL A 44 -17.27 -6.99 8.82
N ARG A 45 -18.09 -6.05 9.31
CA ARG A 45 -17.80 -4.62 9.19
C ARG A 45 -16.54 -4.22 9.97
N GLN A 46 -16.30 -4.83 11.13
CA GLN A 46 -15.09 -4.59 11.93
C GLN A 46 -13.83 -5.11 11.25
N GLU A 47 -13.86 -6.32 10.69
CA GLU A 47 -12.75 -6.88 9.91
C GLU A 47 -12.40 -6.00 8.71
N ILE A 48 -13.42 -5.52 7.98
CA ILE A 48 -13.21 -4.57 6.88
C ILE A 48 -12.61 -3.25 7.40
N ALA A 49 -13.08 -2.74 8.53
CA ALA A 49 -12.55 -1.52 9.12
C ALA A 49 -11.09 -1.70 9.57
N LEU A 50 -10.75 -2.84 10.15
CA LEU A 50 -9.40 -3.22 10.56
C LEU A 50 -8.48 -3.35 9.35
N ALA A 51 -8.87 -4.14 8.35
CA ALA A 51 -8.14 -4.32 7.10
C ALA A 51 -7.88 -2.97 6.40
N LYS A 52 -8.87 -2.07 6.42
CA LYS A 52 -8.72 -0.71 5.89
C LYS A 52 -7.72 0.11 6.71
N ALA A 53 -7.76 0.02 8.04
CA ALA A 53 -6.81 0.70 8.91
C ALA A 53 -5.38 0.19 8.69
N GLU A 54 -5.20 -1.12 8.59
CA GLU A 54 -3.91 -1.76 8.33
C GLU A 54 -3.39 -1.40 6.93
N ALA A 55 -4.23 -1.50 5.90
CA ALA A 55 -3.87 -1.09 4.54
C ALA A 55 -3.44 0.39 4.48
N LYS A 56 -4.14 1.29 5.19
CA LYS A 56 -3.75 2.70 5.29
C LYS A 56 -2.38 2.87 5.98
N GLN A 57 -2.14 2.14 7.06
CA GLN A 57 -0.87 2.17 7.78
C GLN A 57 0.28 1.64 6.92
N GLN A 58 0.06 0.51 6.22
CA GLN A 58 1.01 -0.07 5.27
C GLN A 58 1.31 0.91 4.13
N ALA A 59 0.28 1.49 3.51
CA ALA A 59 0.43 2.48 2.44
C ALA A 59 1.20 3.73 2.92
N THR A 60 0.94 4.20 4.15
CA THR A 60 1.67 5.35 4.72
C THR A 60 3.14 5.02 4.94
N ARG A 61 3.44 3.84 5.49
CA ARG A 61 4.83 3.37 5.70
C ARG A 61 5.56 3.19 4.38
N ALA A 62 4.93 2.52 3.41
CA ALA A 62 5.47 2.33 2.07
C ALA A 62 5.69 3.67 1.37
N GLY A 63 4.72 4.59 1.44
CA GLY A 63 4.83 5.93 0.87
C GLY A 63 5.95 6.77 1.49
N LYS A 64 6.12 6.72 2.82
CA LYS A 64 7.25 7.35 3.50
C LYS A 64 8.58 6.74 3.07
N GLY A 65 8.66 5.41 2.99
CA GLY A 65 9.86 4.69 2.54
C GLY A 65 10.23 5.05 1.10
N ALA A 66 9.26 5.01 0.19
CA ALA A 66 9.43 5.41 -1.21
C ALA A 66 9.84 6.89 -1.32
N GLY A 67 9.23 7.78 -0.53
CA GLY A 67 9.60 9.19 -0.47
C GLY A 67 11.03 9.42 0.04
N MET A 68 11.45 8.69 1.08
CA MET A 68 12.82 8.75 1.59
C MET A 68 13.84 8.22 0.57
N LEU A 69 13.54 7.11 -0.11
CA LEU A 69 14.41 6.57 -1.16
C LEU A 69 14.47 7.49 -2.39
N GLY A 70 13.34 8.07 -2.80
CA GLY A 70 13.29 9.07 -3.86
C GLY A 70 14.10 10.31 -3.51
N GLY A 71 13.92 10.82 -2.28
CA GLY A 71 14.70 11.95 -1.75
C GLY A 71 16.20 11.64 -1.65
N ALA A 72 16.57 10.43 -1.21
CA ALA A 72 17.95 9.98 -1.16
C ALA A 72 18.57 9.89 -2.57
N GLY A 73 17.83 9.37 -3.56
CA GLY A 73 18.26 9.34 -4.95
C GLY A 73 18.50 10.75 -5.51
N TYR A 74 17.59 11.68 -5.26
CA TYR A 74 17.76 13.08 -5.65
C TYR A 74 18.98 13.73 -4.96
N ALA A 75 19.13 13.55 -3.65
CA ALA A 75 20.26 14.08 -2.89
C ALA A 75 21.59 13.48 -3.38
N ALA A 76 21.65 12.17 -3.65
CA ALA A 76 22.82 11.52 -4.23
C ALA A 76 23.18 12.10 -5.60
N GLY A 77 22.18 12.39 -6.44
CA GLY A 77 22.37 13.09 -7.70
C GLY A 77 23.02 14.47 -7.53
N LEU A 78 22.56 15.25 -6.55
CA LEU A 78 23.18 16.55 -6.23
C LEU A 78 24.60 16.41 -5.71
N VAL A 79 24.89 15.41 -4.85
CA VAL A 79 26.26 15.15 -4.36
C VAL A 79 27.18 14.85 -5.54
N ILE A 80 26.77 13.98 -6.45
CA ILE A 80 27.56 13.63 -7.65
C ILE A 80 27.77 14.85 -8.55
N LEU A 81 26.76 15.71 -8.71
CA LEU A 81 26.88 16.98 -9.45
C LEU A 81 27.92 17.91 -8.81
N PHE A 82 27.82 18.16 -7.50
CA PHE A 82 28.76 19.04 -6.81
C PHE A 82 30.18 18.47 -6.78
N LEU A 83 30.35 17.16 -6.64
CA LEU A 83 31.65 16.51 -6.77
C LEU A 83 32.22 16.66 -8.20
N SER A 84 31.38 16.59 -9.22
CA SER A 84 31.80 16.81 -10.62
C SER A 84 32.27 18.25 -10.84
N LEU A 85 31.56 19.23 -10.28
CA LEU A 85 31.97 20.63 -10.34
C LEU A 85 33.27 20.88 -9.55
N ALA A 86 33.38 20.32 -8.34
CA ALA A 86 34.59 20.41 -7.53
C ALA A 86 35.79 19.80 -8.28
N LEU A 87 35.61 18.64 -8.92
CA LEU A 87 36.65 18.01 -9.74
C LEU A 87 37.02 18.87 -10.95
N MET A 88 36.02 19.46 -11.63
CA MET A 88 36.24 20.36 -12.75
C MET A 88 37.09 21.57 -12.34
N PHE A 89 36.75 22.23 -11.22
CA PHE A 89 37.53 23.35 -10.70
C PHE A 89 38.93 22.92 -10.24
N ALA A 90 39.04 21.80 -9.51
CA ALA A 90 40.34 21.28 -9.07
C ALA A 90 41.28 20.96 -10.24
N LEU A 91 40.76 20.33 -11.30
CA LEU A 91 41.52 20.09 -12.53
C LEU A 91 41.80 21.38 -13.29
N GLY A 92 40.85 22.33 -13.30
CA GLY A 92 41.04 23.64 -13.91
C GLY A 92 42.19 24.41 -13.29
N ASP A 93 42.26 24.43 -11.94
CA ASP A 93 43.35 25.07 -11.20
C ASP A 93 44.67 24.32 -11.40
N TRP A 94 44.65 22.97 -11.36
CA TRP A 94 45.85 22.16 -11.55
C TRP A 94 46.44 22.26 -12.96
N LEU A 95 45.59 22.42 -13.98
CA LEU A 95 46.00 22.60 -15.38
C LEU A 95 46.16 24.09 -15.77
N GLU A 96 45.96 25.01 -14.82
CA GLU A 96 45.91 26.46 -15.04
C GLU A 96 44.91 26.90 -16.14
N HIS A 97 43.94 26.04 -16.49
CA HIS A 97 42.98 26.26 -17.56
C HIS A 97 41.68 25.48 -17.34
N LEU A 98 40.63 26.19 -16.91
CA LEU A 98 39.33 25.60 -16.57
C LEU A 98 38.69 24.81 -17.72
N GLY A 99 38.90 25.24 -18.97
CA GLY A 99 38.35 24.55 -20.15
C GLY A 99 38.82 23.09 -20.29
N TRP A 100 40.06 22.78 -19.91
CA TRP A 100 40.58 21.42 -19.97
C TRP A 100 40.04 20.57 -18.83
N GLY A 101 39.88 21.15 -17.63
CA GLY A 101 39.19 20.51 -16.51
C GLY A 101 37.74 20.14 -16.86
N ALA A 102 37.01 21.07 -17.48
CA ALA A 102 35.64 20.83 -17.95
C ALA A 102 35.57 19.74 -19.02
N LEU A 103 36.51 19.73 -19.98
CA LEU A 103 36.58 18.72 -21.03
C LEU A 103 36.82 17.31 -20.45
N ILE A 104 37.75 17.18 -19.50
CA ILE A 104 38.04 15.89 -18.85
C ILE A 104 36.82 15.36 -18.10
N VAL A 105 36.16 16.20 -17.29
CA VAL A 105 34.94 15.82 -16.57
C VAL A 105 33.80 15.48 -17.54
N GLY A 106 33.69 16.21 -18.66
CA GLY A 106 32.73 15.92 -19.73
C GLY A 106 32.96 14.55 -20.37
N VAL A 107 34.22 14.20 -20.68
CA VAL A 107 34.58 12.87 -21.21
C VAL A 107 34.27 11.77 -20.19
N LEU A 108 34.54 12.00 -18.90
CA LEU A 108 34.18 11.06 -17.84
C LEU A 108 32.67 10.79 -17.83
N TRP A 109 31.85 11.83 -17.91
CA TRP A 109 30.39 11.68 -18.00
C TRP A 109 29.93 11.02 -19.30
N ALA A 110 30.60 11.27 -20.42
CA ALA A 110 30.30 10.57 -21.68
C ALA A 110 30.52 9.06 -21.56
N ILE A 111 31.59 8.63 -20.89
CA ILE A 111 31.85 7.21 -20.60
C ILE A 111 30.76 6.63 -19.71
N VAL A 112 30.41 7.31 -18.61
CA VAL A 112 29.33 6.90 -17.72
C VAL A 112 28.02 6.76 -18.50
N ALA A 113 27.67 7.75 -19.32
CA ALA A 113 26.46 7.72 -20.14
C ALA A 113 26.46 6.55 -21.13
N ALA A 114 27.57 6.27 -21.80
CA ALA A 114 27.69 5.13 -22.71
C ALA A 114 27.49 3.79 -21.98
N VAL A 115 28.07 3.63 -20.79
CA VAL A 115 27.88 2.43 -19.96
C VAL A 115 26.43 2.28 -19.51
N LEU A 116 25.81 3.35 -19.00
CA LEU A 116 24.42 3.32 -18.55
C LEU A 116 23.46 3.05 -19.71
N TYR A 117 23.66 3.69 -20.86
CA TYR A 117 22.86 3.47 -22.06
C TYR A 117 22.93 2.01 -22.52
N THR A 118 24.15 1.45 -22.58
CA THR A 118 24.32 0.05 -23.03
C THR A 118 23.73 -0.95 -22.04
N GLN A 119 23.87 -0.73 -20.73
CA GLN A 119 23.23 -1.58 -19.72
C GLN A 119 21.70 -1.45 -19.75
N GLY A 120 21.18 -0.23 -19.78
CA GLY A 120 19.74 0.02 -19.86
C GLY A 120 19.12 -0.61 -21.12
N ARG A 121 19.80 -0.49 -22.27
CA ARG A 121 19.39 -1.18 -23.50
C ARG A 121 19.38 -2.70 -23.36
N LYS A 122 20.35 -3.29 -22.67
CA LYS A 122 20.40 -4.74 -22.44
C LYS A 122 19.26 -5.19 -21.53
N GLU A 123 18.99 -4.46 -20.46
CA GLU A 123 17.88 -4.81 -19.56
C GLU A 123 16.52 -4.66 -20.25
N LEU A 124 16.31 -3.58 -21.01
CA LEU A 124 15.08 -3.41 -21.80
C LEU A 124 14.91 -4.48 -22.87
N ALA A 125 16.00 -4.95 -23.48
CA ALA A 125 15.95 -6.03 -24.47
C ALA A 125 15.59 -7.40 -23.87
N LYS A 126 15.73 -7.59 -22.55
CA LYS A 126 15.29 -8.80 -21.85
C LYS A 126 13.81 -8.77 -21.49
N VAL A 127 13.18 -7.60 -21.53
CA VAL A 127 11.74 -7.49 -21.33
C VAL A 127 11.07 -7.95 -22.62
N GLU A 128 10.55 -9.19 -22.63
CA GLU A 128 9.77 -9.70 -23.75
C GLU A 128 8.60 -8.74 -24.02
N PRO A 129 8.39 -8.29 -25.27
CA PRO A 129 7.20 -7.53 -25.61
C PRO A 129 5.99 -8.41 -25.34
N MET A 130 5.09 -7.95 -24.46
CA MET A 130 3.87 -8.66 -24.09
C MET A 130 3.11 -9.10 -25.36
N PRO A 131 2.99 -10.40 -25.67
CA PRO A 131 2.65 -10.86 -27.02
C PRO A 131 1.19 -10.68 -27.46
N GLU A 132 0.31 -9.99 -26.71
CA GLU A 132 -1.14 -9.99 -27.02
C GLU A 132 -1.80 -8.59 -27.00
N THR A 133 -1.13 -7.54 -26.49
CA THR A 133 -1.80 -6.24 -26.30
C THR A 133 -1.84 -5.35 -27.54
N VAL A 134 -1.07 -5.68 -28.58
CA VAL A 134 -1.06 -4.92 -29.85
C VAL A 134 -2.06 -5.43 -30.88
N ASP A 135 -2.60 -6.64 -30.74
CA ASP A 135 -3.63 -7.17 -31.66
C ASP A 135 -5.06 -6.85 -31.21
N SER A 136 -5.34 -6.79 -29.90
CA SER A 136 -6.66 -6.34 -29.42
C SER A 136 -6.97 -4.87 -29.73
N VAL A 137 -5.96 -4.00 -29.83
CA VAL A 137 -6.19 -2.58 -30.18
C VAL A 137 -6.47 -2.41 -31.69
N LYS A 138 -6.00 -3.33 -32.53
CA LYS A 138 -6.30 -3.34 -33.98
C LYS A 138 -7.68 -3.92 -34.33
N HIS A 139 -8.37 -4.55 -33.36
CA HIS A 139 -9.64 -5.21 -33.56
C HIS A 139 -10.84 -4.50 -32.91
N ILE A 140 -10.73 -3.24 -32.49
CA ILE A 140 -11.91 -2.45 -32.10
C ILE A 140 -12.64 -2.09 -33.40
N PRO A 141 -13.77 -2.74 -33.75
CA PRO A 141 -14.55 -2.32 -34.90
C PRO A 141 -15.15 -0.96 -34.54
N ASP A 142 -15.05 -0.01 -35.46
CA ASP A 142 -15.70 1.29 -35.35
C ASP A 142 -17.23 1.08 -35.31
N ILE A 143 -17.80 1.09 -34.11
CA ILE A 143 -19.25 0.96 -33.88
C ILE A 143 -19.96 2.31 -33.96
N THR A 144 -19.38 3.31 -34.64
CA THR A 144 -20.02 4.62 -34.85
C THR A 144 -20.97 4.66 -36.05
N HIS A 145 -21.52 3.51 -36.47
CA HIS A 145 -22.73 3.48 -37.31
C HIS A 145 -23.97 3.49 -36.42
N THR A 146 -24.17 4.61 -35.73
CA THR A 146 -25.49 5.00 -35.24
C THR A 146 -26.41 5.07 -36.45
N LYS A 147 -27.48 4.28 -36.40
CA LYS A 147 -28.58 4.25 -37.34
C LYS A 147 -29.10 5.67 -37.60
N GLU A 148 -28.67 6.28 -38.69
CA GLU A 148 -29.45 7.26 -39.42
C GLU A 148 -29.57 6.76 -40.86
N GLU A 149 -30.74 6.98 -41.46
CA GLU A 149 -31.19 6.49 -42.78
C GLU A 149 -31.82 5.06 -42.73
N ASN A 150 -33.04 4.79 -43.17
CA ASN A 150 -34.18 5.50 -43.76
C ASN A 150 -35.37 4.54 -43.49
N ARG A 151 -36.50 4.97 -42.95
CA ARG A 151 -37.65 5.54 -43.67
C ARG A 151 -38.23 4.64 -44.76
#